data_AF-A0AAN9J6Q8-F1
#
_entry.id   AF-A0AAN9J6Q8-F1
#
_cell.length_a   1.000
_cell.length_b   1.000
_cell.length_c   1.000
_cell.angle_alpha   90.00
_cell.angle_beta   90.00
_cell.angle_gamma   90.00
#
_symmetry.space_group_name_H-M   'P 1'
#
loop_
_entity.id
_entity.type
_entity.pdbx_description
1 polymer ?
#
loop_
_entity_poly.entity_id
_entity_poly.type
_entity_poly.pdbx_seq_one_letter_code
_entity_poly.pdbx_strand_id
1 'polypeptide(L)'
;MDSRKEGEAMYTGGDANMHEVPNNSMALGQESQDDNKNATTEETQTIIEKLVQKVISLENMIESTKNILKYEREKIDRMMQVYAEMMKIEGLTDHQRLHVGSLINKDIITMSYFLSVDDEFKVAYVQQVLAAYISGSSL
;
A
#
# COMPACT_ATOMS: atom_id res chain seq x y z
N MET A 1 18.09 -46.27 -92.73
CA MET A 1 18.79 -47.57 -92.88
C MET A 1 20.24 -47.36 -92.47
N ASP A 2 20.83 -48.42 -91.95
CA ASP A 2 22.24 -48.57 -91.53
C ASP A 2 22.62 -48.25 -90.10
N SER A 3 22.20 -49.22 -89.28
CA SER A 3 22.77 -49.74 -88.06
C SER A 3 24.28 -50.01 -88.07
N ARG A 4 24.88 -49.81 -86.88
CA ARG A 4 25.87 -50.65 -86.16
C ARG A 4 27.19 -51.07 -86.85
N LYS A 5 28.29 -50.69 -86.19
CA LYS A 5 29.32 -51.61 -85.65
C LYS A 5 29.77 -51.02 -84.30
N GLU A 6 29.39 -51.56 -83.14
CA GLU A 6 29.96 -52.74 -82.45
C GLU A 6 31.50 -52.71 -82.34
N GLY A 7 31.93 -52.59 -81.08
CA GLY A 7 33.31 -52.63 -80.62
C GLY A 7 33.31 -52.75 -79.11
N GLU A 8 33.06 -53.98 -78.63
CA GLU A 8 33.17 -54.41 -77.24
C GLU A 8 34.64 -54.37 -76.77
N ALA A 9 34.87 -53.93 -75.53
CA ALA A 9 36.03 -54.30 -74.74
C ALA A 9 35.60 -54.41 -73.28
N MET A 10 36.17 -55.42 -72.62
CA MET A 10 35.55 -56.18 -71.55
C MET A 10 35.75 -55.62 -70.14
N TYR A 11 34.84 -56.09 -69.30
CA TYR A 11 34.79 -56.14 -67.85
C TYR A 11 36.10 -56.59 -67.15
N THR A 12 36.51 -55.85 -66.10
CA THR A 12 37.17 -56.38 -64.90
C THR A 12 36.52 -55.65 -63.71
N GLY A 13 35.66 -56.28 -62.91
CA GLY A 13 36.04 -56.85 -61.61
C GLY A 13 36.96 -55.90 -60.82
N GLY A 14 36.60 -55.28 -59.71
CA GLY A 14 35.79 -55.68 -58.58
C GLY A 14 36.49 -55.08 -57.35
N ASP A 15 35.75 -54.47 -56.45
CA ASP A 15 35.92 -54.56 -54.98
C ASP A 15 35.25 -53.37 -54.29
N ALA A 16 34.19 -53.72 -53.58
CA ALA A 16 33.65 -52.93 -52.50
C ALA A 16 34.64 -52.98 -51.33
N ASN A 17 35.08 -51.84 -50.81
CA ASN A 17 35.11 -51.68 -49.37
C ASN A 17 35.02 -50.21 -48.95
N MET A 18 34.17 -50.00 -47.96
CA MET A 18 33.90 -48.73 -47.33
C MET A 18 35.10 -48.28 -46.50
N HIS A 19 35.52 -47.04 -46.64
CA HIS A 19 36.02 -46.29 -45.49
C HIS A 19 35.73 -44.80 -45.64
N GLU A 20 35.24 -44.26 -44.54
CA GLU A 20 34.48 -43.04 -44.38
C GLU A 20 35.29 -41.80 -44.75
N VAL A 21 34.65 -40.90 -45.51
CA VAL A 21 35.08 -39.51 -45.66
C VAL A 21 34.98 -38.86 -44.28
N PRO A 22 36.03 -38.24 -43.73
CA PRO A 22 35.86 -37.43 -42.53
C PRO A 22 35.03 -36.20 -42.90
N ASN A 23 33.74 -36.28 -42.56
CA ASN A 23 32.78 -35.20 -42.71
C ASN A 23 33.16 -34.10 -41.70
N ASN A 24 33.97 -33.15 -42.16
CA ASN A 24 34.29 -31.94 -41.43
C ASN A 24 33.09 -30.98 -41.51
N SER A 25 31.96 -31.37 -40.92
CA SER A 25 30.82 -30.48 -40.73
C SER A 25 31.12 -29.57 -39.55
N MET A 26 31.43 -28.32 -39.85
CA MET A 26 31.40 -27.21 -38.91
C MET A 26 30.03 -27.19 -38.21
N ALA A 27 29.96 -27.68 -36.97
CA ALA A 27 28.88 -27.36 -36.05
C ALA A 27 29.24 -26.03 -35.38
N LEU A 28 29.12 -24.94 -36.15
CA LEU A 28 29.09 -23.58 -35.64
C LEU A 28 27.67 -23.31 -35.13
N GLY A 29 27.58 -22.98 -33.83
CA GLY A 29 26.44 -22.26 -33.26
C GLY A 29 25.27 -23.13 -32.81
N GLN A 30 25.39 -23.76 -31.64
CA GLN A 30 24.22 -23.86 -30.76
C GLN A 30 24.15 -22.57 -29.95
N GLU A 31 23.11 -21.79 -30.23
CA GLU A 31 22.72 -20.56 -29.55
C GLU A 31 22.67 -20.74 -28.04
N SER A 32 23.61 -20.12 -27.33
CA SER A 32 23.44 -19.78 -25.92
C SER A 32 22.69 -18.45 -25.85
N GLN A 33 21.38 -18.45 -26.10
CA GLN A 33 20.55 -17.24 -26.06
C GLN A 33 19.40 -17.27 -25.03
N ASP A 34 19.23 -18.36 -24.28
CA ASP A 34 18.14 -18.49 -23.30
C ASP A 34 18.47 -17.92 -21.91
N ASP A 35 19.74 -17.86 -21.52
CA ASP A 35 20.08 -17.45 -20.14
C ASP A 35 19.91 -15.94 -19.89
N ASN A 36 20.07 -15.09 -20.91
CA ASN A 36 20.02 -13.63 -20.76
C ASN A 36 18.59 -13.05 -20.76
N LYS A 37 17.65 -13.68 -21.49
CA LYS A 37 16.23 -13.27 -21.50
C LYS A 37 15.55 -13.58 -20.16
N ASN A 38 15.85 -14.73 -19.57
CA ASN A 38 15.26 -15.12 -18.28
C ASN A 38 15.77 -14.23 -17.14
N ALA A 39 17.08 -13.91 -17.10
CA ALA A 39 17.64 -12.99 -16.11
C ALA A 39 17.01 -11.58 -16.19
N THR A 40 16.85 -11.03 -17.40
CA THR A 40 16.22 -9.72 -17.60
C THR A 40 14.73 -9.72 -17.21
N THR A 41 14.05 -10.85 -17.42
CA THR A 41 12.62 -11.03 -17.07
C THR A 41 12.44 -11.16 -15.55
N GLU A 42 13.31 -11.88 -14.86
CA GLU A 42 13.29 -12.02 -13.39
C GLU A 42 13.64 -10.71 -12.68
N GLU A 43 14.60 -9.94 -13.20
CA GLU A 43 14.91 -8.60 -12.70
C GLU A 43 13.74 -7.64 -12.89
N THR A 44 13.11 -7.67 -14.07
CA THR A 44 11.92 -6.87 -14.35
C THR A 44 10.77 -7.25 -13.43
N GLN A 45 10.53 -8.54 -13.22
CA GLN A 45 9.51 -9.06 -12.31
C GLN A 45 9.78 -8.60 -10.86
N THR A 46 11.03 -8.67 -10.41
CA THR A 46 11.45 -8.19 -9.08
C THR A 46 11.21 -6.68 -8.93
N ILE A 47 11.48 -5.90 -9.98
CA ILE A 47 11.22 -4.46 -9.98
C ILE A 47 9.71 -4.18 -9.89
N ILE A 48 8.91 -4.90 -10.67
CA ILE A 48 7.44 -4.79 -10.65
C ILE A 48 6.91 -5.12 -9.26
N GLU A 49 7.35 -6.22 -8.65
CA GLU A 49 6.93 -6.61 -7.30
C GLU A 49 7.28 -5.54 -6.26
N LYS A 50 8.50 -5.00 -6.32
CA LYS A 50 8.92 -3.89 -5.44
C LYS A 50 8.09 -2.63 -5.66
N LEU A 51 7.74 -2.30 -6.91
CA LEU A 51 6.86 -1.17 -7.22
C LEU A 51 5.45 -1.38 -6.68
N VAL A 52 4.88 -2.58 -6.86
CA VAL A 52 3.56 -2.94 -6.33
C VAL A 52 3.55 -2.82 -4.80
N GLN A 53 4.56 -3.35 -4.11
CA GLN A 53 4.67 -3.23 -2.65
C GLN A 53 4.79 -1.77 -2.20
N LYS A 54 5.55 -0.94 -2.93
CA LYS A 54 5.63 0.50 -2.65
C LYS A 54 4.28 1.20 -2.85
N VAL A 55 3.54 0.88 -3.90
CA VAL A 55 2.20 1.45 -4.15
C VAL A 55 1.24 1.06 -3.02
N ILE A 56 1.16 -0.21 -2.64
CA ILE A 56 0.33 -0.68 -1.53
C ILE A 56 0.69 0.04 -0.22
N SER A 57 2.00 0.18 0.07
CA SER A 57 2.46 0.91 1.25
C SER A 57 2.01 2.38 1.23
N LEU A 58 2.09 3.04 0.07
CA LEU A 58 1.66 4.44 -0.07
C LEU A 58 0.14 4.57 0.10
N GLU A 59 -0.64 3.65 -0.47
CA GLU A 59 -2.10 3.62 -0.30
C GLU A 59 -2.48 3.47 1.18
N ASN A 60 -1.82 2.56 1.91
CA ASN A 60 -2.05 2.38 3.34
C ASN A 60 -1.68 3.64 4.15
N MET A 61 -0.58 4.32 3.80
CA MET A 61 -0.19 5.57 4.46
C MET A 61 -1.19 6.70 4.19
N ILE A 62 -1.69 6.81 2.95
CA ILE A 62 -2.72 7.77 2.57
C ILE A 62 -4.00 7.51 3.37
N GLU A 63 -4.43 6.24 3.47
CA GLU A 63 -5.64 5.88 4.19
C GLU A 63 -5.51 6.14 5.70
N SER A 64 -4.37 5.78 6.29
CA SER A 64 -4.07 6.11 7.68
C SER A 64 -4.12 7.63 7.94
N THR A 65 -3.52 8.42 7.04
CA THR A 65 -3.53 9.88 7.14
C THR A 65 -4.94 10.45 7.05
N LYS A 66 -5.77 9.95 6.12
CA LYS A 66 -7.18 10.36 6.01
C LYS A 66 -7.95 10.09 7.29
N ASN A 67 -7.74 8.92 7.89
CA ASN A 67 -8.42 8.54 9.13
C ASN A 67 -8.00 9.41 10.32
N ILE A 68 -6.71 9.77 10.43
CA ILE A 68 -6.22 10.72 11.43
C ILE A 68 -6.86 12.10 11.24
N LEU A 69 -6.86 12.62 10.00
CA LEU A 69 -7.44 13.93 9.72
C LEU A 69 -8.95 13.97 9.97
N LYS A 70 -9.66 12.89 9.64
CA LYS A 70 -11.08 12.73 9.96
C LYS A 70 -11.30 12.77 11.47
N TYR A 71 -10.53 12.00 12.24
CA TYR A 71 -10.61 11.98 13.69
C TYR A 71 -10.36 13.36 14.30
N GLU A 72 -9.30 14.05 13.88
CA GLU A 72 -8.98 15.40 14.39
C GLU A 72 -10.06 16.42 14.03
N ARG A 73 -10.61 16.36 12.81
CA ARG A 73 -11.73 17.21 12.42
C ARG A 73 -12.94 16.98 13.32
N GLU A 74 -13.33 15.72 13.50
CA GLU A 74 -14.48 15.37 14.35
C GLU A 74 -14.27 15.78 15.82
N LYS A 75 -13.02 15.75 16.30
CA LYS A 75 -12.65 16.23 17.62
C LYS A 75 -12.83 17.74 17.72
N ILE A 76 -12.31 18.51 16.75
CA ILE A 76 -12.45 19.97 16.70
C ILE A 76 -13.92 20.39 16.60
N ASP A 77 -14.71 19.73 15.75
CA ASP A 77 -16.14 20.00 15.59
C ASP A 77 -16.88 19.83 16.94
N ARG A 78 -16.57 18.77 17.70
CA ARG A 78 -17.12 18.57 19.04
C ARG A 78 -16.63 19.61 20.05
N MET A 79 -15.35 19.97 20.04
CA MET A 79 -14.81 21.02 20.92
C MET A 79 -15.53 22.36 20.71
N MET A 80 -15.83 22.70 19.44
CA MET A 80 -16.61 23.90 19.10
C MET A 80 -18.05 23.81 19.62
N GLN A 81 -18.69 22.65 19.53
CA GLN A 81 -20.02 22.44 20.10
C GLN A 81 -20.01 22.55 21.62
N VAL A 82 -19.04 21.95 22.31
CA VAL A 82 -18.88 22.09 23.77
C VAL A 82 -18.74 23.55 24.14
N TYR A 83 -17.93 24.32 23.41
CA TYR A 83 -17.78 25.75 23.65
C TYR A 83 -19.11 26.50 23.45
N ALA A 84 -19.86 26.20 22.39
CA ALA A 84 -21.17 26.80 22.16
C ALA A 84 -22.17 26.49 23.28
N GLU A 85 -22.19 25.25 23.79
CA GLU A 85 -22.99 24.86 24.95
C GLU A 85 -22.54 25.58 26.23
N MET A 86 -21.22 25.70 26.45
CA MET A 86 -20.70 26.48 27.58
C MET A 86 -21.25 27.89 27.56
N MET A 87 -21.25 28.58 26.42
CA MET A 87 -21.72 29.96 26.30
C MET A 87 -23.20 30.16 26.68
N LYS A 88 -24.02 29.11 26.60
CA LYS A 88 -25.44 29.16 27.03
C LYS A 88 -25.61 29.16 28.54
N ILE A 89 -24.62 28.67 29.29
CA ILE A 89 -24.70 28.58 30.75
C ILE A 89 -24.40 29.97 31.35
N GLU A 90 -25.40 30.56 31.99
CA GLU A 90 -25.26 31.87 32.64
C GLU A 90 -24.46 31.78 33.95
N GLY A 91 -23.91 32.92 34.39
CA GLY A 91 -23.20 33.02 35.68
C GLY A 91 -21.75 32.54 35.71
N LEU A 92 -21.24 31.97 34.61
CA LEU A 92 -19.81 31.63 34.48
C LEU A 92 -19.00 32.79 33.90
N THR A 93 -17.83 33.04 34.48
CA THR A 93 -16.80 33.91 33.89
C THR A 93 -16.08 33.20 32.75
N ASP A 94 -15.46 33.96 31.85
CA ASP A 94 -14.69 33.38 30.72
C ASP A 94 -13.59 32.42 31.18
N HIS A 95 -12.92 32.75 32.29
CA HIS A 95 -11.90 31.87 32.88
C HIS A 95 -12.50 30.54 33.35
N GLN A 96 -13.67 30.56 33.99
CA GLN A 96 -14.35 29.35 34.42
C GLN A 96 -14.82 28.50 33.23
N ARG A 97 -15.33 29.14 32.17
CA ARG A 97 -15.71 28.47 30.92
C ARG A 97 -14.51 27.79 30.27
N LEU A 98 -13.37 28.48 30.20
CA LEU A 98 -12.13 27.92 29.66
C LEU A 98 -11.63 26.75 30.51
N HIS A 99 -11.66 26.86 31.84
CA HIS A 99 -11.22 25.80 32.73
C HIS A 99 -12.09 24.55 32.59
N VAL A 100 -13.41 24.67 32.77
CA VAL A 100 -14.34 23.54 32.66
C VAL A 100 -14.34 22.97 31.24
N GLY A 101 -14.35 23.82 30.23
CA GLY A 101 -14.24 23.41 28.83
C GLY A 101 -12.96 22.61 28.55
N SER A 102 -11.82 23.01 29.12
CA SER A 102 -10.57 22.24 28.99
C SER A 102 -10.65 20.84 29.60
N LEU A 103 -11.42 20.66 30.68
CA LEU A 103 -11.62 19.36 31.31
C LEU A 103 -12.54 18.48 30.47
N ILE A 104 -13.63 19.03 29.94
CA ILE A 104 -14.56 18.32 29.05
C ILE A 104 -13.87 17.92 27.74
N ASN A 105 -13.02 18.80 27.19
CA ASN A 105 -12.34 18.61 25.91
C ASN A 105 -11.14 17.65 25.97
N LYS A 106 -10.84 17.03 27.12
CA LYS A 106 -9.70 16.10 27.27
C LYS A 106 -9.82 14.90 26.34
N ASP A 107 -11.01 14.36 26.17
CA ASP A 107 -11.25 13.17 25.36
C ASP A 107 -12.62 13.17 24.70
N ILE A 108 -12.74 12.36 23.64
CA ILE A 108 -13.92 12.35 22.76
C ILE A 108 -15.16 11.75 23.43
N ILE A 109 -14.98 10.88 24.43
CA ILE A 109 -16.08 10.22 25.15
C ILE A 109 -16.72 11.24 26.09
N THR A 110 -15.90 11.96 26.86
CA THR A 110 -16.37 13.03 27.74
C THR A 110 -17.09 14.13 26.96
N MET A 111 -16.52 14.58 25.84
CA MET A 111 -17.18 15.54 24.95
C MET A 111 -18.53 15.00 24.45
N SER A 112 -18.57 13.76 23.96
CA SER A 112 -19.79 13.17 23.42
C SER A 112 -20.87 12.99 24.48
N TYR A 113 -20.48 12.56 25.69
CA TYR A 113 -21.40 12.46 26.83
C TYR A 113 -21.99 13.82 27.17
N PHE A 114 -21.15 14.84 27.36
CA PHE A 114 -21.59 16.20 27.68
C PHE A 114 -22.55 16.77 26.61
N LEU A 115 -22.29 16.51 25.34
CA LEU A 115 -23.14 16.96 24.23
C LEU A 115 -24.45 16.17 24.11
N SER A 116 -24.52 14.95 24.66
CA SER A 116 -25.70 14.07 24.56
C SER A 116 -26.74 14.26 25.66
N VAL A 117 -26.37 14.86 26.79
CA VAL A 117 -27.26 15.07 27.94
C VAL A 117 -28.09 16.34 27.77
N ASP A 118 -29.20 16.43 28.51
CA ASP A 118 -30.06 17.61 28.51
C ASP A 118 -29.38 18.82 29.18
N ASP A 119 -29.86 20.02 28.87
CA ASP A 119 -29.25 21.28 29.33
C ASP A 119 -29.22 21.41 30.87
N GLU A 120 -30.26 20.91 31.56
CA GLU A 120 -30.28 20.88 33.04
C GLU A 120 -29.12 20.05 33.61
N PHE A 121 -28.85 18.89 33.01
CA PHE A 121 -27.72 18.04 33.39
C PHE A 121 -26.37 18.68 33.04
N LYS A 122 -26.27 19.37 31.91
CA LYS A 122 -25.05 20.12 31.55
C LYS A 122 -24.73 21.17 32.59
N VAL A 123 -25.72 21.95 33.03
CA VAL A 123 -25.55 22.97 34.07
C VAL A 123 -25.08 22.34 35.37
N ALA A 124 -25.76 21.28 35.84
CA ALA A 124 -25.39 20.58 37.06
C ALA A 124 -23.98 20.00 37.00
N TYR A 125 -23.61 19.39 35.87
CA TYR A 125 -22.28 18.84 35.64
C TYR A 125 -21.20 19.94 35.70
N VAL A 126 -21.42 21.07 35.01
CA VAL A 126 -20.48 22.20 35.03
C VAL A 126 -20.32 22.79 36.43
N GLN A 127 -21.42 22.91 37.18
CA GLN A 127 -21.37 23.36 38.58
C GLN A 127 -20.57 22.40 39.46
N GLN A 128 -20.75 21.08 39.29
CA GLN A 128 -19.98 20.07 40.03
C GLN A 128 -18.48 20.17 39.72
N VAL A 129 -18.13 20.29 38.44
CA VAL A 129 -16.73 20.43 38.01
C VAL A 129 -16.11 21.71 38.56
N LEU A 130 -16.85 22.82 38.50
CA LEU A 130 -16.38 24.10 39.00
C LEU A 130 -16.21 24.11 40.53
N ALA A 131 -17.13 23.47 41.26
CA ALA A 131 -17.02 23.34 42.71
C ALA A 131 -15.75 22.59 43.12
N ALA A 132 -15.43 21.48 42.44
CA ALA A 132 -14.21 20.73 42.68
C ALA A 132 -12.94 21.56 42.38
N TYR A 133 -12.97 22.36 41.31
CA TYR A 133 -11.87 23.28 40.98
C TYR A 133 -11.66 24.34 42.08
N ILE A 134 -12.73 24.97 42.55
CA ILE A 134 -12.66 26.01 43.59
C ILE A 134 -12.21 25.40 44.93
N SER A 135 -12.64 24.18 45.26
CA SER A 135 -12.26 23.49 46.49
C SER A 135 -10.87 22.85 46.44
N GLY A 136 -10.15 22.95 45.32
CA GLY A 136 -8.84 22.30 45.14
C GLY A 136 -8.89 20.77 45.20
N SER A 137 -10.07 20.18 44.98
CA SER A 137 -10.27 18.73 45.00
C SER A 137 -10.04 18.16 43.60
N SER A 138 -9.26 17.07 43.49
CA SER A 138 -9.15 16.36 42.21
C SER A 138 -10.44 15.58 41.93
N LEU A 139 -11.02 15.79 40.75
CA LEU A 139 -12.06 14.94 40.18
C LEU A 139 -11.50 13.58 39.75
#